data_AF-A0A950X2G7-F1
#
_entry.id   AF-A0A950X2G7-F1
#
_cell.length_a   1.000
_cell.length_b   1.000
_cell.length_c   1.000
_cell.angle_alpha   90.00
_cell.angle_beta   90.00
_cell.angle_gamma   90.00
#
_symmetry.space_group_name_H-M   'P 1'
#
loop_
_entity.id
_entity.type
_entity.pdbx_description
1 polymer ?
#
loop_
_entity_poly.entity_id
_entity_poly.type
_entity_poly.pdbx_seq_one_letter_code
_entity_poly.pdbx_strand_id
1 'polypeptide(L)' 'MSRKTLQIAMNGVTGRMGRNQHLIRSILALQNEGGLLLQDGTRLYPEPVLIGRDQRRLQELASNLKVARWTTD' A
#
# COMPACT_ATOMS: atom_id res chain seq x y z
N MET A 1 -4.43 -22.42 -6.35
CA MET A 1 -4.77 -21.07 -5.88
C MET A 1 -4.06 -20.06 -6.75
N SER A 2 -4.79 -19.21 -7.45
CA SER A 2 -4.24 -18.10 -8.25
C SER A 2 -4.00 -16.88 -7.35
N ARG A 3 -2.92 -16.15 -7.60
CA ARG A 3 -2.66 -14.83 -6.99
C ARG A 3 -2.88 -13.76 -8.03
N LYS A 4 -3.67 -12.73 -7.70
CA LYS A 4 -3.85 -11.53 -8.51
C LYS A 4 -3.31 -10.32 -7.75
N THR A 5 -2.33 -9.63 -8.31
CA THR A 5 -1.82 -8.39 -7.73
C THR A 5 -2.74 -7.22 -8.08
N LEU A 6 -3.08 -6.39 -7.10
CA LEU A 6 -3.79 -5.13 -7.26
C LEU A 6 -2.88 -3.98 -6.85
N GLN A 7 -2.43 -3.18 -7.82
CA GLN A 7 -1.69 -1.96 -7.53
C GLN A 7 -2.65 -0.84 -7.16
N ILE A 8 -2.37 -0.15 -6.05
CA ILE A 8 -3.23 0.90 -5.50
C ILE A 8 -2.41 2.18 -5.39
N ALA A 9 -2.73 3.16 -6.21
CA ALA A 9 -2.20 4.51 -6.08
C ALA A 9 -2.77 5.18 -4.82
N MET A 10 -1.92 5.50 -3.85
CA MET A 10 -2.33 6.06 -2.57
C MET A 10 -1.74 7.46 -2.37
N ASN A 11 -2.55 8.49 -2.64
CA ASN A 11 -2.19 9.88 -2.34
C ASN A 11 -2.57 10.24 -0.89
N GLY A 12 -1.90 11.25 -0.32
CA GLY A 12 -2.19 11.75 1.04
C GLY A 12 -1.69 10.85 2.17
N VAL A 13 -0.88 9.83 1.86
CA VAL A 13 -0.35 8.86 2.83
C VAL A 13 0.67 9.44 3.81
N THR A 14 1.18 10.64 3.56
CA THR A 14 2.05 11.36 4.51
C THR A 14 1.26 12.05 5.63
N GLY A 15 -0.06 12.19 5.49
CA GLY A 15 -0.95 12.69 6.54
C GLY A 15 -1.23 11.65 7.62
N ARG A 16 -1.71 12.09 8.80
CA ARG A 16 -1.95 11.22 9.97
C ARG A 16 -2.94 10.09 9.67
N MET A 17 -4.08 10.41 9.05
CA MET A 17 -5.11 9.42 8.72
C MET A 17 -4.67 8.51 7.57
N GLY A 18 -4.12 9.08 6.49
CA GLY A 18 -3.56 8.36 5.34
C GLY A 18 -2.54 7.31 5.75
N ARG A 19 -1.55 7.70 6.55
CA ARG A 19 -0.52 6.81 7.07
C ARG A 19 -1.09 5.72 7.98
N ASN A 20 -1.78 6.14 9.04
CA ASN A 20 -2.08 5.22 10.14
C ASN A 20 -3.27 4.33 9.82
N GLN A 21 -4.35 4.88 9.26
CA GLN A 21 -5.57 4.12 9.01
C GLN A 21 -5.52 3.42 7.67
N HIS A 22 -5.25 4.13 6.58
CA HIS A 22 -5.40 3.57 5.24
C HIS A 22 -4.19 2.75 4.80
N LEU A 23 -2.96 3.24 5.02
CA LEU A 23 -1.76 2.52 4.61
C LEU A 23 -1.41 1.40 5.59
N ILE A 24 -1.10 1.74 6.84
CA ILE A 24 -0.56 0.77 7.82
C ILE A 24 -1.63 -0.22 8.27
N ARG A 25 -2.77 0.26 8.81
CA ARG A 25 -3.79 -0.60 9.41
C ARG A 25 -4.74 -1.26 8.41
N SER A 26 -4.68 -0.89 7.13
CA SER A 26 -5.53 -1.51 6.10
C SER A 26 -4.69 -2.17 5.00
N ILE A 27 -4.09 -1.40 4.08
CA ILE A 27 -3.44 -1.99 2.89
C ILE A 27 -2.26 -2.89 3.25
N LEU A 28 -1.37 -2.43 4.12
CA LEU A 28 -0.22 -3.24 4.57
C LEU A 28 -0.65 -4.37 5.50
N ALA A 29 -1.68 -4.18 6.31
CA ALA A 29 -2.24 -5.25 7.14
C ALA A 29 -2.76 -6.41 6.26
N LEU A 30 -3.58 -6.10 5.24
CA LEU A 30 -4.08 -7.09 4.27
C LEU A 30 -2.93 -7.76 3.50
N GLN A 31 -1.89 -7.01 3.15
CA GLN A 31 -0.70 -7.55 2.50
C GLN A 31 0.02 -8.57 3.40
N ASN A 32 0.19 -8.24 4.68
CA ASN A 32 0.83 -9.10 5.69
C ASN A 32 0.01 -10.35 6.00
N GLU A 33 -1.32 -10.29 5.89
CA GLU A 33 -2.23 -11.43 6.02
C GLU A 33 -2.23 -12.35 4.78
N GLY A 34 -1.44 -12.04 3.76
CA GLY A 34 -1.32 -12.83 2.53
C GLY A 34 -2.38 -12.48 1.47
N GLY A 35 -3.01 -11.31 1.59
CA GLY A 35 -4.02 -10.83 0.67
C GLY A 35 -5.43 -11.34 0.97
N LEU A 36 -6.41 -10.79 0.25
CA LEU A 36 -7.83 -11.10 0.44
C LEU A 36 -8.23 -12.35 -0.36
N LEU A 37 -8.84 -13.33 0.31
CA LEU A 37 -9.44 -14.48 -0.37
C LEU A 37 -10.80 -14.07 -0.97
N LEU A 38 -10.94 -14.25 -2.28
CA LEU A 38 -12.19 -14.01 -3.00
C LEU A 38 -13.04 -15.29 -3.07
N GLN A 39 -14.31 -15.14 -3.42
CA GLN A 39 -15.28 -16.25 -3.51
C GLN A 39 -14.87 -17.33 -4.51
N ASP A 40 -14.17 -16.96 -5.58
CA ASP A 40 -13.65 -17.86 -6.60
C ASP A 40 -12.36 -18.60 -6.20
N GLY A 41 -11.87 -18.38 -4.96
CA GLY A 41 -10.63 -18.96 -4.46
C GLY A 41 -9.34 -18.22 -4.89
N THR A 42 -9.45 -17.11 -5.64
CA THR A 42 -8.31 -16.25 -5.97
C THR A 42 -7.87 -15.46 -4.74
N ARG A 43 -6.56 -15.30 -4.53
CA ARG A 43 -6.01 -14.35 -3.55
C ARG A 43 -5.68 -13.02 -4.21
N LEU A 44 -6.37 -11.97 -3.82
CA LEU A 44 -6.09 -10.59 -4.22
C LEU A 44 -5.01 -10.00 -3.32
N TYR A 45 -3.84 -9.73 -3.88
CA TYR A 45 -2.69 -9.22 -3.14
C TYR A 45 -2.51 -7.72 -3.40
N PRO A 46 -2.77 -6.85 -2.42
CA PRO A 46 -2.63 -5.41 -2.62
C PRO A 46 -1.16 -4.97 -2.60
N GLU A 47 -0.79 -4.09 -3.51
CA GLU A 47 0.52 -3.44 -3.58
C GLU A 47 0.35 -1.92 -3.66
N PRO A 48 0.64 -1.17 -2.58
CA PRO A 48 0.51 0.27 -2.60
C PRO A 48 1.61 0.93 -3.44
N VAL A 49 1.24 1.98 -4.16
CA VAL A 49 2.15 2.95 -4.78
C VAL A 49 1.91 4.28 -4.08
N LEU A 50 2.89 4.77 -3.33
CA LEU A 50 2.73 6.01 -2.56
C LEU A 50 2.87 7.21 -3.50
N ILE A 51 1.91 8.13 -3.45
CA ILE A 51 1.93 9.35 -4.26
C ILE A 51 1.86 10.55 -3.32
N GLY A 52 2.62 11.59 -3.64
CA GLY A 52 2.56 12.84 -2.89
C GLY A 52 3.57 13.87 -3.40
N ARG A 53 3.46 15.09 -2.88
CA ARG A 53 4.29 16.23 -3.33
C ARG A 53 5.64 16.37 -2.64
N ASP A 54 5.82 15.74 -1.48
CA ASP A 54 7.02 15.88 -0.65
C ASP A 54 7.87 14.62 -0.80
N GLN A 55 8.84 14.69 -1.73
CA GLN A 55 9.72 13.58 -2.07
C GLN A 55 10.41 12.98 -0.84
N ARG A 56 10.94 13.82 0.04
CA ARG A 56 11.70 13.38 1.21
C ARG A 56 10.80 12.59 2.16
N ARG A 57 9.64 13.15 2.53
CA ARG A 57 8.70 12.46 3.43
C ARG A 57 8.17 11.17 2.82
N LEU A 58 7.93 11.16 1.50
CA LEU A 58 7.41 9.98 0.81
C LEU A 58 8.45 8.86 0.75
N GLN A 59 9.71 9.20 0.44
CA GLN A 59 10.83 8.25 0.44
C GLN A 59 11.10 7.68 1.84
N GLU A 60 11.13 8.53 2.87
CA GLU A 60 11.29 8.08 4.27
C GLU A 60 10.15 7.15 4.68
N LEU A 61 8.91 7.49 4.34
CA LEU A 61 7.73 6.64 4.62
C LEU A 61 7.81 5.30 3.89
N ALA A 62 8.14 5.31 2.60
CA ALA A 62 8.27 4.11 1.77
C ALA A 62 9.37 3.19 2.31
N SER A 63 10.54 3.73 2.65
CA SER A 63 11.66 2.97 3.22
C SER A 63 11.28 2.34 4.56
N ASN A 64 10.69 3.12 5.48
CA ASN A 64 10.30 2.64 6.81
C ASN A 64 9.25 1.52 6.76
N LEU A 65 8.32 1.60 5.80
CA LEU A 65 7.24 0.64 5.63
C LEU A 65 7.54 -0.44 4.59
N LYS A 66 8.76 -0.45 4.03
CA LYS A 66 9.21 -1.39 2.99
C LYS A 66 8.28 -1.40 1.75
N VAL A 67 7.73 -0.24 1.39
CA VAL A 67 6.93 -0.08 0.17
C VAL A 67 7.85 0.20 -1.01
N ALA A 68 7.80 -0.67 -2.01
CA ALA A 68 8.73 -0.64 -3.14
C ALA A 68 8.54 0.55 -4.10
N ARG A 69 7.31 1.06 -4.22
CA ARG A 69 6.95 2.05 -5.24
C ARG A 69 6.42 3.34 -4.60
N TRP A 70 7.02 4.45 -5.00
CA TRP A 70 6.51 5.78 -4.73
C TRP A 70 6.88 6.74 -5.86
N THR A 71 6.11 7.81 -6.03
CA THR A 71 6.41 8.88 -7.00
C THR A 71 5.87 10.22 -6.52
N THR A 72 6.48 11.30 -7.02
CA THR A 72 5.99 12.68 -6.91
C THR A 72 5.46 13.25 -8.22
N ASP A 73 5.51 12.46 -9.29
CA ASP A 73 4.97 12.77 -10.61
C ASP A 73 3.46 12.51 -10.72
#